data_AF-A0A7Y3U6F5-F1
#
_entry.id   AF-A0A7Y3U6F5-F1
#
_cell.length_a   1.000
_cell.length_b   1.000
_cell.length_c   1.000
_cell.angle_alpha   90.00
_cell.angle_beta   90.00
_cell.angle_gamma   90.00
#
_symmetry.space_group_name_H-M   'P 1'
#
loop_
_entity.id
_entity.type
_entity.pdbx_description
1 polymer ?
#
loop_
_entity_poly.entity_id
_entity_poly.type
_entity_poly.pdbx_seq_one_letter_code
_entity_poly.pdbx_strand_id
1 'polypeptide(L)'
;MNHASWKERNLSHCCKVLSAAAVVSLATSTAVCMAAPPDLGDGYSLGDRFEAYRALAIPGNEQEHPTTGREMIIIDRTRPVALFAMYRASQMTAPGWDMYDRCVSWANDHRDPATTKVWLATYNGTLDPGYSAELDGIAIYNYLTGTMGFNPANVTVAHQSTIETASFAGYDIVIYAWSYPRDATNVVSQNMPFVTCSAGESDELGIGDGTSSMHESRDYGYVVNNGHFVTKPYSVGMFTLATSMWMDATGVSGNGVALVSADNDGYTGMDLTTADSCPGFMTLDVSNCTPGNNIYFIYGTTTGPGPFIPGCAGMLVDILSPKIAGASVANAAGDASFGGSAPSAACGKIVVQAVDKAACMTSTLLFL
;
A
#
# COMPACT_ATOMS: atom_id res chain seq x y z
N MET A 1 -14.10 -79.29 -36.80
CA MET A 1 -13.81 -79.35 -38.26
C MET A 1 -14.80 -78.44 -38.96
N ASN A 2 -14.27 -77.38 -39.61
CA ASN A 2 -14.73 -76.68 -40.83
C ASN A 2 -16.22 -76.29 -40.96
N HIS A 3 -16.67 -75.15 -41.50
CA HIS A 3 -16.13 -73.92 -42.10
C HIS A 3 -17.41 -73.01 -42.26
N ALA A 4 -17.41 -71.76 -41.79
CA ALA A 4 -17.44 -70.51 -42.59
C ALA A 4 -18.49 -70.36 -43.74
N SER A 5 -19.31 -69.29 -43.68
CA SER A 5 -19.57 -68.24 -44.73
C SER A 5 -20.94 -67.56 -44.48
N TRP A 6 -21.07 -66.26 -44.21
CA TRP A 6 -21.04 -65.05 -45.08
C TRP A 6 -22.22 -64.85 -46.07
N LYS A 7 -22.77 -63.60 -46.02
CA LYS A 7 -23.50 -62.77 -47.02
C LYS A 7 -25.04 -62.64 -47.02
N GLU A 8 -25.46 -61.47 -46.52
CA GLU A 8 -26.09 -60.32 -47.22
C GLU A 8 -27.46 -60.38 -47.93
N ARG A 9 -28.19 -59.28 -47.66
CA ARG A 9 -29.19 -58.51 -48.45
C ARG A 9 -30.67 -58.91 -48.37
N ASN A 10 -31.49 -58.01 -47.80
CA ASN A 10 -32.45 -57.22 -48.61
C ASN A 10 -33.02 -55.99 -47.88
N LEU A 11 -33.13 -54.92 -48.67
CA LEU A 11 -33.70 -53.59 -48.40
C LEU A 11 -35.19 -53.55 -48.79
N SER A 12 -36.03 -52.82 -48.04
CA SER A 12 -37.06 -51.92 -48.62
C SER A 12 -37.68 -50.95 -47.60
N HIS A 13 -37.35 -49.67 -47.76
CA HIS A 13 -38.22 -48.47 -47.76
C HIS A 13 -39.51 -48.43 -46.91
N CYS A 14 -39.64 -47.44 -46.00
CA CYS A 14 -40.43 -46.22 -46.29
C CYS A 14 -40.34 -45.14 -45.19
N CYS A 15 -39.67 -44.05 -45.58
CA CYS A 15 -39.80 -42.64 -45.21
C CYS A 15 -40.95 -42.18 -44.27
N LYS A 16 -40.59 -41.49 -43.18
CA LYS A 16 -41.25 -40.22 -42.82
C LYS A 16 -40.27 -39.29 -42.10
N VAL A 17 -40.17 -38.11 -42.69
CA VAL A 17 -39.39 -36.93 -42.31
C VAL A 17 -40.00 -36.30 -41.05
N LEU A 18 -39.15 -35.92 -40.08
CA LEU A 18 -39.31 -34.70 -39.30
C LEU A 18 -37.96 -34.30 -38.68
N SER A 19 -37.66 -33.01 -38.82
CA SER A 19 -36.40 -32.34 -38.56
C SER A 19 -36.13 -32.11 -37.08
N ALA A 20 -34.90 -32.35 -36.64
CA ALA A 20 -34.29 -31.61 -35.54
C ALA A 20 -32.80 -31.46 -35.88
N ALA A 21 -32.40 -30.24 -36.24
CA ALA A 21 -31.00 -29.88 -36.44
C ALA A 21 -30.31 -29.85 -35.07
N ALA A 22 -29.56 -30.91 -34.75
CA ALA A 22 -28.60 -30.88 -33.66
C ALA A 22 -27.33 -30.17 -34.15
N VAL A 23 -27.18 -28.90 -33.78
CA VAL A 23 -25.91 -28.18 -33.91
C VAL A 23 -24.98 -28.70 -32.82
N VAL A 24 -24.16 -29.69 -33.17
CA VAL A 24 -23.01 -30.09 -32.35
C VAL A 24 -21.91 -29.05 -32.60
N SER A 25 -21.82 -28.07 -31.70
CA SER A 25 -20.66 -27.19 -31.61
C SER A 25 -19.51 -27.98 -30.99
N LEU A 26 -18.54 -28.40 -31.81
CA LEU A 26 -17.23 -28.80 -31.30
C LEU A 26 -16.53 -27.54 -30.80
N ALA A 27 -16.59 -27.30 -29.50
CA ALA A 27 -15.72 -26.34 -28.83
C ALA A 27 -14.27 -26.87 -28.94
N THR A 28 -13.52 -26.34 -29.89
CA THR A 28 -12.06 -26.42 -29.87
C THR A 28 -11.58 -25.63 -28.65
N SER A 29 -11.27 -26.34 -27.58
CA SER A 29 -10.45 -25.84 -26.47
C SER A 29 -9.09 -25.45 -27.04
N THR A 30 -8.93 -24.19 -27.43
CA THR A 30 -7.61 -23.59 -27.52
C THR A 30 -7.17 -23.33 -26.10
N ALA A 31 -6.35 -24.24 -25.56
CA ALA A 31 -5.56 -23.96 -24.37
C ALA A 31 -4.65 -22.78 -24.72
N VAL A 32 -5.07 -21.58 -24.32
CA VAL A 32 -4.19 -20.42 -24.31
C VAL A 32 -3.25 -20.67 -23.14
N CYS A 33 -2.00 -21.05 -23.44
CA CYS A 33 -0.93 -20.93 -22.48
C CYS A 33 -0.83 -19.44 -22.14
N MET A 34 -1.48 -19.04 -21.05
CA MET A 34 -1.30 -17.70 -20.49
C MET A 34 0.19 -17.59 -20.17
N ALA A 35 0.84 -16.59 -20.76
CA ALA A 35 2.18 -16.23 -20.34
C ALA A 35 2.15 -16.00 -18.83
N ALA A 36 3.11 -16.59 -18.11
CA ALA A 36 3.28 -16.27 -16.70
C ALA A 36 3.38 -14.74 -16.55
N PRO A 37 2.79 -14.16 -15.49
CA PRO A 37 2.94 -12.74 -15.21
C PRO A 37 4.44 -12.37 -15.22
N PRO A 38 4.80 -11.14 -15.62
CA PRO A 38 6.19 -10.73 -15.62
C PRO A 38 6.76 -10.94 -14.21
N ASP A 39 7.74 -11.82 -14.11
CA ASP A 39 8.63 -11.92 -12.97
C ASP A 39 9.18 -10.52 -12.70
N LEU A 40 8.91 -9.96 -11.51
CA LEU A 40 9.51 -8.69 -11.11
C LEU A 40 11.04 -8.80 -10.97
N GLY A 41 11.60 -9.99 -11.19
CA GLY A 41 13.03 -10.28 -11.23
C GLY A 41 13.64 -10.45 -9.84
N ASP A 42 12.79 -10.53 -8.80
CA ASP A 42 13.22 -10.66 -7.41
C ASP A 42 13.19 -12.11 -6.89
N GLY A 43 12.65 -13.05 -7.67
CA GLY A 43 12.66 -14.48 -7.35
C GLY A 43 11.69 -14.91 -6.25
N TYR A 44 10.77 -14.06 -5.81
CA TYR A 44 9.76 -14.39 -4.79
C TYR A 44 8.41 -14.71 -5.42
N SER A 45 7.76 -15.81 -4.98
CA SER A 45 6.37 -16.07 -5.36
C SER A 45 5.40 -15.10 -4.65
N LEU A 46 4.20 -14.91 -5.20
CA LEU A 46 3.14 -14.10 -4.58
C LEU A 46 2.84 -14.55 -3.13
N GLY A 47 2.81 -15.86 -2.87
CA GLY A 47 2.62 -16.40 -1.53
C GLY A 47 3.80 -16.12 -0.59
N ASP A 48 5.03 -16.17 -1.10
CA ASP A 48 6.23 -15.83 -0.32
C ASP A 48 6.27 -14.34 0.05
N ARG A 49 5.71 -13.47 -0.80
CA ARG A 49 5.59 -12.04 -0.51
C ARG A 49 4.54 -11.79 0.56
N PHE A 50 3.35 -12.36 0.43
CA PHE A 50 2.30 -12.23 1.43
C PHE A 50 2.77 -12.74 2.81
N GLU A 51 3.42 -13.91 2.87
CA GLU A 51 3.96 -14.45 4.12
C GLU A 51 5.18 -13.69 4.62
N ALA A 52 6.03 -13.14 3.73
CA ALA A 52 7.07 -12.21 4.12
C ALA A 52 6.45 -10.97 4.78
N TYR A 53 5.55 -10.24 4.11
CA TYR A 53 4.89 -9.03 4.59
C TYR A 53 4.11 -9.25 5.88
N ARG A 54 3.37 -10.37 5.98
CA ARG A 54 2.67 -10.77 7.21
C ARG A 54 3.63 -11.10 8.35
N ALA A 55 4.81 -11.65 8.06
CA ALA A 55 5.87 -11.83 9.04
C ALA A 55 6.63 -10.53 9.39
N LEU A 56 6.52 -9.47 8.56
CA LEU A 56 7.02 -8.12 8.88
C LEU A 56 6.11 -7.37 9.85
N ALA A 57 4.81 -7.65 9.84
CA ALA A 57 3.86 -7.18 10.84
C ALA A 57 4.05 -7.94 12.16
N ILE A 58 5.19 -7.77 12.84
CA ILE A 58 5.42 -8.37 14.15
C ILE A 58 4.54 -7.64 15.19
N PRO A 59 3.66 -8.36 15.92
CA PRO A 59 3.03 -7.81 17.10
C PRO A 59 4.10 -7.59 18.18
N GLY A 60 4.45 -6.33 18.48
CA GLY A 60 5.16 -6.00 19.72
C GLY A 60 6.36 -5.05 19.67
N ASN A 61 6.83 -4.58 18.49
CA ASN A 61 8.01 -3.69 18.42
C ASN A 61 7.78 -2.33 17.74
N GLU A 62 6.59 -2.04 17.24
CA GLU A 62 6.25 -0.69 16.80
C GLU A 62 5.74 0.10 18.01
N GLN A 63 6.60 0.98 18.52
CA GLN A 63 6.26 1.92 19.58
C GLN A 63 4.99 2.68 19.19
N GLU A 64 3.99 2.73 20.07
CA GLU A 64 2.81 3.59 19.89
C GLU A 64 3.32 5.02 19.71
N HIS A 65 3.39 5.48 18.46
CA HIS A 65 3.70 6.86 18.17
C HIS A 65 2.59 7.71 18.78
N PRO A 66 2.93 8.82 19.48
CA PRO A 66 1.91 9.74 19.95
C PRO A 66 1.12 10.22 18.74
N THR A 67 -0.10 9.71 18.60
CA THR A 67 -0.98 10.04 17.49
C THR A 67 -1.33 11.51 17.63
N THR A 68 -1.18 12.26 16.54
CA THR A 68 -1.64 13.66 16.50
C THR A 68 -3.17 13.73 16.51
N GLY A 69 -3.81 12.58 16.29
CA GLY A 69 -5.24 12.50 16.05
C GLY A 69 -5.57 12.86 14.60
N ARG A 70 -4.59 13.18 13.74
CA ARG A 70 -4.77 13.73 12.39
C ARG A 70 -4.01 12.92 11.33
N GLU A 71 -4.15 11.61 11.42
CA GLU A 71 -3.58 10.69 10.45
C GLU A 71 -4.47 10.58 9.19
N MET A 72 -3.84 10.68 8.02
CA MET A 72 -4.51 10.70 6.70
C MET A 72 -4.38 9.38 5.95
N ILE A 73 -3.29 8.64 6.17
CA ILE A 73 -3.14 7.28 5.66
C ILE A 73 -2.87 6.38 6.86
N ILE A 74 -3.76 5.43 7.08
CA ILE A 74 -3.67 4.44 8.14
C ILE A 74 -3.88 3.06 7.53
N ILE A 75 -3.06 2.09 7.90
CA ILE A 75 -3.21 0.69 7.48
C ILE A 75 -3.45 -0.22 8.70
N ASP A 76 -4.08 -1.37 8.50
CA ASP A 76 -4.09 -2.45 9.50
C ASP A 76 -2.81 -3.28 9.37
N ARG A 77 -2.16 -3.60 10.50
CA ARG A 77 -0.97 -4.48 10.54
C ARG A 77 -1.22 -5.88 10.02
N THR A 78 -2.43 -6.39 10.24
CA THR A 78 -2.77 -7.82 10.13
C THR A 78 -3.70 -8.12 8.96
N ARG A 79 -4.34 -7.10 8.39
CA ARG A 79 -5.33 -7.22 7.32
C ARG A 79 -5.06 -6.22 6.20
N PRO A 80 -5.43 -6.55 4.96
CA PRO A 80 -5.31 -5.63 3.83
C PRO A 80 -6.42 -4.57 3.84
N VAL A 81 -6.53 -3.80 4.92
CA VAL A 81 -7.47 -2.68 5.04
C VAL A 81 -6.73 -1.38 5.30
N ALA A 82 -7.18 -0.30 4.66
CA ALA A 82 -6.57 1.01 4.78
C ALA A 82 -7.59 2.15 4.73
N LEU A 83 -7.28 3.20 5.48
CA LEU A 83 -7.81 4.54 5.29
C LEU A 83 -6.86 5.32 4.37
N PHE A 84 -7.43 5.99 3.37
CA PHE A 84 -6.76 6.97 2.51
C PHE A 84 -7.59 8.26 2.46
N ALA A 85 -7.43 9.11 3.47
CA ALA A 85 -8.30 10.24 3.75
C ALA A 85 -8.04 11.49 2.87
N MET A 86 -7.13 11.41 1.89
CA MET A 86 -7.03 12.39 0.80
C MET A 86 -8.21 12.19 -0.19
N TYR A 87 -9.43 12.46 0.29
CA TYR A 87 -10.67 11.95 -0.30
C TYR A 87 -11.14 12.67 -1.58
N ARG A 88 -10.74 13.94 -1.81
CA ARG A 88 -11.06 14.65 -3.06
C ARG A 88 -10.19 14.21 -4.22
N ALA A 89 -10.37 12.96 -4.65
CA ALA A 89 -9.60 12.36 -5.74
C ALA A 89 -9.64 13.18 -7.03
N SER A 90 -10.73 13.91 -7.30
CA SER A 90 -10.82 14.83 -8.44
C SER A 90 -9.82 16.01 -8.40
N GLN A 91 -9.25 16.30 -7.24
CA GLN A 91 -8.24 17.34 -7.01
C GLN A 91 -6.84 16.75 -6.72
N MET A 92 -6.73 15.42 -6.65
CA MET A 92 -5.50 14.75 -6.24
C MET A 92 -4.42 14.93 -7.30
N THR A 93 -3.20 15.19 -6.84
CA THR A 93 -2.00 15.33 -7.67
C THR A 93 -0.88 14.47 -7.09
N ALA A 94 0.30 14.46 -7.71
CA ALA A 94 1.47 13.83 -7.13
C ALA A 94 1.92 14.59 -5.85
N PRO A 95 2.46 13.89 -4.83
CA PRO A 95 2.60 12.43 -4.72
C PRO A 95 1.33 11.65 -4.31
N GLY A 96 0.20 12.32 -4.03
CA GLY A 96 -1.04 11.69 -3.58
C GLY A 96 -1.49 10.50 -4.45
N TRP A 97 -1.50 10.63 -5.77
CA TRP A 97 -1.88 9.53 -6.66
C TRP A 97 -0.92 8.33 -6.63
N ASP A 98 0.39 8.54 -6.43
CA ASP A 98 1.34 7.44 -6.29
C ASP A 98 1.15 6.73 -4.94
N MET A 99 0.91 7.48 -3.86
CA MET A 99 0.56 6.88 -2.56
C MET A 99 -0.77 6.09 -2.64
N TYR A 100 -1.76 6.60 -3.38
CA TYR A 100 -3.03 5.91 -3.59
C TYR A 100 -2.84 4.60 -4.36
N ASP A 101 -2.09 4.62 -5.47
CA ASP A 101 -1.74 3.43 -6.25
C ASP A 101 -1.11 2.36 -5.35
N ARG A 102 -0.10 2.74 -4.56
CA ARG A 102 0.58 1.81 -3.66
C ARG A 102 -0.34 1.26 -2.57
N CYS A 103 -1.25 2.09 -2.06
CA CYS A 103 -2.24 1.68 -1.07
C CYS A 103 -3.17 0.61 -1.63
N VAL A 104 -3.74 0.86 -2.82
CA VAL A 104 -4.60 -0.11 -3.53
C VAL A 104 -3.83 -1.36 -3.91
N SER A 105 -2.59 -1.23 -4.40
CA SER A 105 -1.73 -2.36 -4.76
C SER A 105 -1.45 -3.25 -3.55
N TRP A 106 -1.07 -2.67 -2.40
CA TRP A 106 -0.83 -3.40 -1.15
C TRP A 106 -2.11 -4.09 -0.65
N ALA A 107 -3.23 -3.37 -0.58
CA ALA A 107 -4.50 -3.95 -0.14
C ALA A 107 -4.94 -5.10 -1.08
N ASN A 108 -4.68 -4.97 -2.38
CA ASN A 108 -4.96 -6.00 -3.37
C ASN A 108 -3.90 -7.14 -3.40
N ASP A 109 -3.03 -7.25 -2.39
CA ASP A 109 -1.96 -8.25 -2.32
C ASP A 109 -1.07 -8.27 -3.58
N HIS A 110 -0.85 -7.09 -4.16
CA HIS A 110 -0.09 -6.89 -5.39
C HIS A 110 -0.53 -7.76 -6.58
N ARG A 111 -1.80 -8.19 -6.61
CA ARG A 111 -2.35 -8.95 -7.74
C ARG A 111 -2.31 -8.12 -9.01
N ASP A 112 -2.20 -8.82 -10.14
CA ASP A 112 -2.22 -8.21 -11.48
C ASP A 112 -3.51 -7.40 -11.68
N PRO A 113 -3.43 -6.07 -11.85
CA PRO A 113 -4.58 -5.21 -12.09
C PRO A 113 -5.48 -5.68 -13.23
N ALA A 114 -4.92 -6.26 -14.29
CA ALA A 114 -5.68 -6.69 -15.46
C ALA A 114 -6.66 -7.83 -15.17
N THR A 115 -6.40 -8.62 -14.13
CA THR A 115 -7.24 -9.76 -13.71
C THR A 115 -8.01 -9.53 -12.43
N THR A 116 -7.66 -8.48 -11.68
CA THR A 116 -8.28 -8.14 -10.40
C THR A 116 -9.70 -7.64 -10.60
N LYS A 117 -10.64 -8.11 -9.76
CA LYS A 117 -12.03 -7.65 -9.70
C LYS A 117 -12.25 -6.67 -8.54
N VAL A 118 -12.74 -5.48 -8.87
CA VAL A 118 -12.90 -4.37 -7.94
C VAL A 118 -14.38 -4.08 -7.74
N TRP A 119 -14.80 -3.95 -6.49
CA TRP A 119 -16.07 -3.31 -6.13
C TRP A 119 -15.80 -1.84 -5.76
N LEU A 120 -16.11 -0.92 -6.67
CA LEU A 120 -15.93 0.52 -6.46
C LEU A 120 -17.25 1.15 -6.02
N ALA A 121 -17.35 1.46 -4.73
CA ALA A 121 -18.48 2.16 -4.15
C ALA A 121 -18.31 3.68 -4.34
N THR A 122 -19.14 4.28 -5.22
CA THR A 122 -19.19 5.73 -5.46
C THR A 122 -20.46 6.34 -4.88
N TYR A 123 -20.60 7.67 -4.90
CA TYR A 123 -21.68 8.35 -4.19
C TYR A 123 -23.09 7.81 -4.52
N ASN A 124 -23.41 7.59 -5.79
CA ASN A 124 -24.68 7.06 -6.26
C ASN A 124 -24.56 5.78 -7.12
N GLY A 125 -23.35 5.27 -7.32
CA GLY A 125 -23.10 4.05 -8.11
C GLY A 125 -23.16 4.25 -9.61
N THR A 126 -22.97 5.49 -10.05
CA THR A 126 -22.79 5.83 -11.46
C THR A 126 -21.40 6.42 -11.67
N LEU A 127 -21.10 6.80 -12.90
CA LEU A 127 -19.93 7.61 -13.25
C LEU A 127 -20.40 8.83 -14.06
N ASP A 128 -21.52 9.42 -13.64
CA ASP A 128 -22.15 10.53 -14.36
C ASP A 128 -21.45 11.86 -14.01
N PRO A 129 -20.71 12.48 -14.95
CA PRO A 129 -20.03 13.75 -14.71
C PRO A 129 -20.99 14.93 -14.47
N GLY A 130 -22.29 14.76 -14.74
CA GLY A 130 -23.33 15.74 -14.43
C GLY A 130 -23.64 15.87 -12.94
N TYR A 131 -23.24 14.89 -12.12
CA TYR A 131 -23.39 14.92 -10.67
C TYR A 131 -22.05 15.23 -10.01
N SER A 132 -21.92 16.42 -9.42
CA SER A 132 -20.66 16.86 -8.79
C SER A 132 -20.16 15.94 -7.67
N ALA A 133 -21.07 15.19 -7.02
CA ALA A 133 -20.71 14.21 -6.01
C ALA A 133 -20.05 12.94 -6.60
N GLU A 134 -20.15 12.69 -7.90
CA GLU A 134 -19.47 11.56 -8.56
C GLU A 134 -18.05 11.89 -8.99
N LEU A 135 -17.62 13.16 -8.95
CA LEU A 135 -16.32 13.55 -9.52
C LEU A 135 -15.14 12.79 -8.91
N ASP A 136 -15.20 12.49 -7.61
CA ASP A 136 -14.15 11.74 -6.91
C ASP A 136 -14.17 10.24 -7.28
N GLY A 137 -15.37 9.64 -7.39
CA GLY A 137 -15.54 8.27 -7.89
C GLY A 137 -15.10 8.10 -9.35
N ILE A 138 -15.40 9.08 -10.20
CA ILE A 138 -14.95 9.15 -11.60
C ILE A 138 -13.42 9.26 -11.67
N ALA A 139 -12.81 10.11 -10.84
CA ALA A 139 -11.36 10.27 -10.80
C ALA A 139 -10.67 8.96 -10.41
N ILE A 140 -11.14 8.28 -9.36
CA ILE A 140 -10.63 6.96 -8.94
C ILE A 140 -10.82 5.92 -10.05
N TYR A 141 -12.01 5.80 -10.63
CA TYR A 141 -12.27 4.85 -11.72
C TYR A 141 -11.33 5.05 -12.92
N ASN A 142 -11.16 6.31 -13.35
CA ASN A 142 -10.27 6.66 -14.45
C ASN A 142 -8.81 6.36 -14.11
N TYR A 143 -8.38 6.60 -12.86
CA TYR A 143 -7.02 6.29 -12.43
C TYR A 143 -6.76 4.78 -12.38
N LEU A 144 -7.69 4.00 -11.81
CA LEU A 144 -7.62 2.54 -11.78
C LEU A 144 -7.48 1.96 -13.19
N THR A 145 -8.36 2.38 -14.10
CA THR A 145 -8.43 1.78 -15.45
C THR A 145 -7.41 2.35 -16.43
N GLY A 146 -7.10 3.65 -16.34
CA GLY A 146 -6.20 4.35 -17.24
C GLY A 146 -4.73 4.34 -16.84
N THR A 147 -4.45 4.40 -15.54
CA THR A 147 -3.07 4.48 -15.01
C THR A 147 -2.62 3.16 -14.41
N MET A 148 -3.41 2.58 -13.50
CA MET A 148 -3.03 1.33 -12.81
C MET A 148 -3.25 0.07 -13.67
N GLY A 149 -3.96 0.18 -14.80
CA GLY A 149 -4.15 -0.92 -15.76
C GLY A 149 -5.24 -1.93 -15.37
N PHE A 150 -6.15 -1.57 -14.45
CA PHE A 150 -7.30 -2.42 -14.16
C PHE A 150 -8.18 -2.56 -15.41
N ASN A 151 -8.62 -3.78 -15.71
CA ASN A 151 -9.55 -3.99 -16.81
C ASN A 151 -10.91 -3.33 -16.45
N PRO A 152 -11.43 -2.39 -17.25
CA PRO A 152 -12.72 -1.75 -16.99
C PRO A 152 -13.88 -2.75 -16.76
N ALA A 153 -13.85 -3.90 -17.44
CA ALA A 153 -14.88 -4.94 -17.29
C ALA A 153 -14.85 -5.65 -15.92
N ASN A 154 -13.76 -5.50 -15.15
CA ASN A 154 -13.61 -6.05 -13.81
C ASN A 154 -13.87 -5.03 -12.70
N VAL A 155 -14.14 -3.77 -13.03
CA VAL A 155 -14.44 -2.71 -12.06
C VAL A 155 -15.96 -2.50 -12.01
N THR A 156 -16.60 -3.08 -11.01
CA THR A 156 -18.03 -2.88 -10.76
C THR A 156 -18.22 -1.59 -9.97
N VAL A 157 -18.92 -0.62 -10.57
CA VAL A 157 -19.32 0.62 -9.91
C VAL A 157 -20.67 0.40 -9.22
N ALA A 158 -20.76 0.76 -7.95
CA ALA A 158 -21.93 0.54 -7.12
C ALA A 158 -22.22 1.73 -6.19
N HIS A 159 -23.48 1.86 -5.75
CA HIS A 159 -23.91 2.92 -4.86
C HIS A 159 -23.23 2.79 -3.50
N GLN A 160 -22.81 3.90 -2.87
CA GLN A 160 -22.06 3.92 -1.61
C GLN A 160 -22.73 3.09 -0.50
N SER A 161 -24.06 3.14 -0.37
CA SER A 161 -24.82 2.37 0.63
C SER A 161 -24.77 0.85 0.42
N THR A 162 -24.27 0.38 -0.72
CA THR A 162 -24.11 -1.06 -0.95
C THR A 162 -23.04 -1.65 -0.04
N ILE A 163 -22.11 -0.85 0.49
CA ILE A 163 -21.08 -1.39 1.40
C ILE A 163 -21.69 -2.04 2.65
N GLU A 164 -22.84 -1.54 3.11
CA GLU A 164 -23.55 -1.99 4.32
C GLU A 164 -24.21 -3.36 4.16
N THR A 165 -24.52 -3.79 2.92
CA THR A 165 -25.41 -4.96 2.69
C THR A 165 -25.05 -5.84 1.50
N ALA A 166 -24.15 -5.43 0.61
CA ALA A 166 -23.79 -6.22 -0.56
C ALA A 166 -23.00 -7.48 -0.20
N SER A 167 -23.10 -8.49 -1.06
CA SER A 167 -22.16 -9.60 -1.06
C SER A 167 -20.99 -9.26 -1.98
N PHE A 168 -19.77 -9.40 -1.45
CA PHE A 168 -18.54 -9.16 -2.21
C PHE A 168 -17.93 -10.46 -2.75
N ALA A 169 -18.70 -11.56 -2.73
CA ALA A 169 -18.25 -12.84 -3.25
C ALA A 169 -17.82 -12.73 -4.72
N GLY A 170 -16.57 -13.10 -5.00
CA GLY A 170 -16.00 -13.05 -6.34
C GLY A 170 -15.32 -11.74 -6.72
N TYR A 171 -15.24 -10.77 -5.80
CA TYR A 171 -14.35 -9.61 -5.91
C TYR A 171 -13.06 -9.87 -5.13
N ASP A 172 -12.01 -9.12 -5.46
CA ASP A 172 -10.71 -9.23 -4.82
C ASP A 172 -10.46 -8.07 -3.86
N ILE A 173 -11.04 -6.89 -4.13
CA ILE A 173 -10.92 -5.69 -3.32
C ILE A 173 -12.20 -4.85 -3.38
N VAL A 174 -12.53 -4.22 -2.26
CA VAL A 174 -13.57 -3.19 -2.16
C VAL A 174 -12.90 -1.82 -1.99
N ILE A 175 -13.38 -0.82 -2.71
CA ILE A 175 -12.88 0.56 -2.62
C ILE A 175 -14.07 1.48 -2.36
N TYR A 176 -13.97 2.31 -1.31
CA TYR A 176 -14.96 3.33 -0.98
C TYR A 176 -14.43 4.73 -1.31
N ALA A 177 -15.02 5.35 -2.33
CA ALA A 177 -14.52 6.56 -2.95
C ALA A 177 -15.13 7.86 -2.39
N TRP A 178 -15.66 7.84 -1.17
CA TRP A 178 -16.37 8.98 -0.59
C TRP A 178 -15.95 9.24 0.86
N SER A 179 -16.16 10.46 1.35
CA SER A 179 -15.76 10.83 2.72
C SER A 179 -16.86 10.61 3.77
N TYR A 180 -18.13 10.60 3.36
CA TYR A 180 -19.23 10.40 4.31
C TYR A 180 -19.25 8.96 4.78
N PRO A 181 -19.25 8.71 6.10
CA PRO A 181 -19.17 7.36 6.63
C PRO A 181 -20.42 6.54 6.34
N ARG A 182 -20.21 5.24 6.18
CA ARG A 182 -21.20 4.18 6.02
C ARG A 182 -20.76 3.00 6.88
N ASP A 183 -21.69 2.13 7.24
CA ASP A 183 -21.35 0.94 8.03
C ASP A 183 -20.55 -0.06 7.16
N ALA A 184 -19.24 -0.08 7.35
CA ALA A 184 -18.27 -0.97 6.73
C ALA A 184 -18.12 -2.32 7.47
N THR A 185 -18.87 -2.55 8.56
CA THR A 185 -18.86 -3.84 9.29
C THR A 185 -19.16 -5.01 8.37
N ASN A 186 -20.03 -4.83 7.38
CA ASN A 186 -20.34 -5.85 6.38
C ASN A 186 -19.11 -6.24 5.53
N VAL A 187 -18.31 -5.25 5.09
CA VAL A 187 -17.05 -5.50 4.35
C VAL A 187 -16.06 -6.28 5.21
N VAL A 188 -15.89 -5.84 6.47
CA VAL A 188 -14.99 -6.46 7.44
C VAL A 188 -15.40 -7.90 7.78
N SER A 189 -16.70 -8.13 8.01
CA SER A 189 -17.23 -9.46 8.36
C SER A 189 -17.10 -10.49 7.23
N GLN A 190 -17.00 -10.02 5.97
CA GLN A 190 -16.71 -10.85 4.81
C GLN A 190 -15.21 -11.03 4.56
N ASN A 191 -14.35 -10.48 5.42
CA ASN A 191 -12.88 -10.54 5.34
C ASN A 191 -12.33 -10.05 3.99
N MET A 192 -12.93 -8.98 3.47
CA MET A 192 -12.52 -8.38 2.20
C MET A 192 -11.38 -7.39 2.38
N PRO A 193 -10.38 -7.37 1.48
CA PRO A 193 -9.49 -6.22 1.34
C PRO A 193 -10.28 -4.95 1.06
N PHE A 194 -9.91 -3.85 1.73
CA PHE A 194 -10.70 -2.64 1.72
C PHE A 194 -9.86 -1.37 1.79
N VAL A 195 -10.08 -0.45 0.84
CA VAL A 195 -9.51 0.91 0.90
C VAL A 195 -10.67 1.90 0.97
N THR A 196 -10.72 2.67 2.05
CA THR A 196 -11.74 3.70 2.24
C THR A 196 -11.15 5.10 2.24
N CYS A 197 -11.89 6.06 1.72
CA CYS A 197 -11.60 7.49 1.86
C CYS A 197 -12.35 8.15 3.03
N SER A 198 -13.17 7.41 3.78
CA SER A 198 -13.92 7.94 4.91
C SER A 198 -13.18 7.71 6.23
N ALA A 199 -12.76 8.80 6.86
CA ALA A 199 -12.19 8.77 8.21
C ALA A 199 -13.14 8.14 9.23
N GLY A 200 -14.46 8.30 9.04
CA GLY A 200 -15.48 7.80 9.96
C GLY A 200 -15.75 6.29 9.88
N GLU A 201 -15.14 5.58 8.94
CA GLU A 201 -15.21 4.10 8.87
C GLU A 201 -14.03 3.44 9.60
N SER A 202 -13.03 4.22 10.00
CA SER A 202 -11.75 3.70 10.51
C SER A 202 -11.86 2.94 11.84
N ASP A 203 -12.88 3.23 12.65
CA ASP A 203 -13.18 2.52 13.90
C ASP A 203 -13.75 1.12 13.66
N GLU A 204 -14.66 0.99 12.69
CA GLU A 204 -15.20 -0.30 12.23
C GLU A 204 -14.10 -1.17 11.62
N LEU A 205 -13.13 -0.54 10.96
CA LEU A 205 -11.92 -1.19 10.46
C LEU A 205 -10.92 -1.50 11.59
N GLY A 206 -11.09 -0.98 12.81
CA GLY A 206 -10.17 -1.21 13.92
C GLY A 206 -8.77 -0.62 13.71
N ILE A 207 -8.66 0.42 12.87
CA ILE A 207 -7.39 1.12 12.57
C ILE A 207 -7.40 2.59 13.00
N GLY A 208 -8.56 3.17 13.23
CA GLY A 208 -8.71 4.55 13.69
C GLY A 208 -9.79 4.69 14.74
N ASP A 209 -10.02 5.92 15.21
CA ASP A 209 -11.04 6.24 16.22
C ASP A 209 -12.40 6.63 15.61
N GLY A 210 -12.51 6.62 14.28
CA GLY A 210 -13.74 6.98 13.55
C GLY A 210 -14.12 8.46 13.68
N THR A 211 -13.33 9.26 14.39
CA THR A 211 -13.60 10.67 14.62
C THR A 211 -12.86 11.51 13.60
N SER A 212 -13.60 12.21 12.73
CA SER A 212 -13.00 13.20 11.82
C SER A 212 -12.43 14.37 12.64
N SER A 213 -11.11 14.42 12.73
CA SER A 213 -10.34 15.43 13.47
C SER A 213 -9.89 16.60 12.60
N MET A 214 -10.04 16.44 11.28
CA MET A 214 -9.71 17.40 10.25
C MET A 214 -10.66 17.23 9.07
N HIS A 215 -11.06 18.35 8.48
CA HIS A 215 -11.76 18.46 7.20
C HIS A 215 -11.39 19.80 6.55
N GLU A 216 -10.28 19.83 5.81
CA GLU A 216 -9.76 21.09 5.26
C GLU A 216 -8.95 20.88 3.97
N SER A 217 -8.69 21.98 3.26
CA SER A 217 -7.90 21.97 2.03
C SER A 217 -6.42 22.20 2.34
N ARG A 218 -5.55 21.26 1.96
CA ARG A 218 -4.09 21.36 2.15
C ARG A 218 -3.35 20.94 0.89
N ASP A 219 -2.14 21.46 0.73
CA ASP A 219 -1.18 21.08 -0.31
C ASP A 219 0.07 20.42 0.26
N TYR A 220 0.01 19.95 1.52
CA TYR A 220 1.11 19.25 2.17
C TYR A 220 0.59 18.20 3.15
N GLY A 221 1.49 17.29 3.53
CA GLY A 221 1.33 16.34 4.62
C GLY A 221 2.69 15.88 5.09
N TYR A 222 2.72 14.96 6.04
CA TYR A 222 3.95 14.41 6.60
C TYR A 222 3.95 12.91 6.40
N VAL A 223 4.95 12.36 5.69
CA VAL A 223 5.23 10.93 5.76
C VAL A 223 5.81 10.69 7.12
N VAL A 224 5.15 9.82 7.86
CA VAL A 224 5.49 9.61 9.24
C VAL A 224 6.14 8.25 9.44
N ASN A 225 5.66 7.23 8.73
CA ASN A 225 6.31 5.93 8.64
C ASN A 225 6.60 5.65 7.17
N ASN A 226 7.88 5.50 6.79
CA ASN A 226 8.31 5.09 5.44
C ASN A 226 8.81 3.63 5.38
N GLY A 227 8.66 2.85 6.46
CA GLY A 227 8.97 1.42 6.45
C GLY A 227 7.95 0.60 5.66
N HIS A 228 6.73 1.12 5.48
CA HIS A 228 5.67 0.45 4.75
C HIS A 228 5.74 0.68 3.23
N PHE A 229 5.30 -0.31 2.43
CA PHE A 229 5.33 -0.24 0.95
C PHE A 229 4.70 1.03 0.37
N VAL A 230 3.61 1.50 0.98
CA VAL A 230 2.85 2.69 0.54
C VAL A 230 3.70 3.97 0.56
N THR A 231 4.53 4.12 1.58
CA THR A 231 5.30 5.34 1.84
C THR A 231 6.80 5.14 1.65
N LYS A 232 7.26 3.92 1.35
CA LYS A 232 8.68 3.55 1.17
C LYS A 232 9.51 4.45 0.26
N PRO A 233 9.02 4.96 -0.88
CA PRO A 233 9.81 5.85 -1.72
C PRO A 233 9.98 7.26 -1.15
N TYR A 234 9.24 7.59 -0.09
CA TYR A 234 9.18 8.91 0.48
C TYR A 234 10.00 8.97 1.77
N SER A 235 10.81 10.01 1.91
CA SER A 235 11.48 10.30 3.18
C SER A 235 10.44 10.63 4.25
N VAL A 236 10.71 10.23 5.49
CA VAL A 236 9.98 10.76 6.66
C VAL A 236 10.10 12.29 6.68
N GLY A 237 9.02 12.97 7.00
CA GLY A 237 8.91 14.43 7.01
C GLY A 237 7.89 14.96 6.02
N MET A 238 7.93 16.27 5.80
CA MET A 238 6.95 16.97 4.97
C MET A 238 7.08 16.60 3.49
N PHE A 239 5.95 16.35 2.83
CA PHE A 239 5.83 16.37 1.38
C PHE A 239 4.82 17.43 0.95
N THR A 240 4.93 17.91 -0.28
CA THR A 240 3.98 18.84 -0.89
C THR A 240 3.29 18.21 -2.09
N LEU A 241 2.01 18.50 -2.25
CA LEU A 241 1.22 18.23 -3.43
C LEU A 241 1.41 19.37 -4.45
N ALA A 242 1.15 19.08 -5.73
CA ALA A 242 1.21 20.12 -6.76
C ALA A 242 0.09 21.16 -6.63
N THR A 243 -1.03 20.78 -6.03
CA THR A 243 -2.18 21.65 -5.75
C THR A 243 -2.79 21.30 -4.41
N SER A 244 -3.45 22.28 -3.77
CA SER A 244 -4.26 22.04 -2.59
C SER A 244 -5.46 21.14 -2.93
N MET A 245 -5.78 20.21 -2.04
CA MET A 245 -6.96 19.35 -2.12
C MET A 245 -7.58 19.20 -0.75
N TRP A 246 -8.89 18.89 -0.69
CA TRP A 246 -9.51 18.56 0.59
C TRP A 246 -9.11 17.18 1.08
N MET A 247 -8.85 17.11 2.37
CA MET A 247 -8.44 15.93 3.09
C MET A 247 -9.22 15.84 4.40
N ASP A 248 -9.45 14.62 4.84
CA ASP A 248 -9.90 14.31 6.19
C ASP A 248 -8.75 13.69 6.97
N ALA A 249 -8.92 13.59 8.29
CA ALA A 249 -8.04 12.82 9.14
C ALA A 249 -8.79 12.28 10.36
N THR A 250 -8.19 11.30 11.02
CA THR A 250 -8.69 10.64 12.25
C THR A 250 -7.52 10.20 13.10
N GLY A 251 -7.75 9.91 14.38
CA GLY A 251 -6.74 9.34 15.24
C GLY A 251 -6.52 7.86 14.94
N VAL A 252 -5.28 7.39 14.97
CA VAL A 252 -4.99 5.95 14.94
C VAL A 252 -5.47 5.26 16.22
N SER A 253 -6.06 4.08 16.07
CA SER A 253 -6.45 3.22 17.20
C SER A 253 -6.32 1.74 16.83
N GLY A 254 -6.46 0.84 17.81
CA GLY A 254 -6.50 -0.61 17.56
C GLY A 254 -5.23 -1.15 16.88
N ASN A 255 -5.39 -1.73 15.69
CA ASN A 255 -4.30 -2.30 14.88
C ASN A 255 -3.75 -1.33 13.83
N GLY A 256 -4.18 -0.06 13.88
CA GLY A 256 -3.78 0.93 12.89
C GLY A 256 -2.30 1.31 12.98
N VAL A 257 -1.71 1.59 11.81
CA VAL A 257 -0.38 2.20 11.69
C VAL A 257 -0.50 3.44 10.84
N ALA A 258 -0.13 4.58 11.43
CA ALA A 258 -0.02 5.85 10.72
C ALA A 258 1.10 5.78 9.68
N LEU A 259 0.78 6.03 8.42
CA LEU A 259 1.79 6.18 7.36
C LEU A 259 1.99 7.64 6.97
N VAL A 260 0.89 8.41 6.94
CA VAL A 260 0.89 9.84 6.64
C VAL A 260 0.01 10.59 7.64
N SER A 261 0.49 11.73 8.12
CA SER A 261 -0.22 12.66 9.01
C SER A 261 -0.40 14.02 8.35
N ALA A 262 -1.47 14.74 8.71
CA ALA A 262 -1.66 16.12 8.27
C ALA A 262 -0.68 17.08 8.95
N ASP A 263 -0.33 16.81 10.20
CA ASP A 263 0.51 17.67 11.03
C ASP A 263 1.83 17.00 11.42
N ASN A 264 2.82 17.83 11.74
CA ASN A 264 4.17 17.42 12.16
C ASN A 264 4.27 17.17 13.67
N ASP A 265 3.13 17.16 14.39
CA ASP A 265 3.02 17.60 15.79
C ASP A 265 3.52 16.57 16.83
N GLY A 266 4.61 15.87 16.52
CA GLY A 266 5.24 14.93 17.43
C GLY A 266 5.61 13.63 16.75
N TYR A 267 5.73 13.58 15.43
CA TYR A 267 6.33 12.41 14.82
C TYR A 267 7.82 12.37 15.13
N THR A 268 8.13 11.63 16.18
CA THR A 268 9.47 11.32 16.67
C THR A 268 10.15 10.29 15.76
N GLY A 269 10.06 10.47 14.44
CA GLY A 269 11.02 9.80 13.57
C GLY A 269 12.42 10.17 14.05
N MET A 270 13.36 9.25 14.00
CA MET A 270 14.74 9.58 14.35
C MET A 270 15.20 10.72 13.44
N ASP A 271 15.51 11.86 14.02
CA ASP A 271 15.96 13.02 13.26
C ASP A 271 17.48 13.07 13.33
N LEU A 272 18.13 12.82 12.19
CA LEU A 272 19.58 12.83 12.07
C LEU A 272 20.03 14.18 11.52
N THR A 273 20.82 14.88 12.31
CA THR A 273 21.34 16.21 12.00
C THR A 273 22.86 16.27 12.17
N THR A 274 23.47 17.35 11.69
CA THR A 274 24.86 17.71 11.99
C THR A 274 24.98 19.22 12.01
N ALA A 275 25.74 19.76 12.97
CA ALA A 275 26.09 21.19 12.99
C ALA A 275 27.45 21.47 12.32
N ASP A 276 28.21 20.41 12.02
CA ASP A 276 29.55 20.51 11.46
C ASP A 276 29.54 20.57 9.94
N SER A 277 30.64 21.02 9.34
CA SER A 277 30.79 21.10 7.88
C SER A 277 31.76 20.05 7.36
N CYS A 278 31.44 19.45 6.22
CA CYS A 278 32.36 18.59 5.48
C CYS A 278 33.25 19.44 4.56
N PRO A 279 34.59 19.23 4.52
CA PRO A 279 35.35 18.21 5.22
C PRO A 279 35.80 18.62 6.62
N GLY A 280 36.12 17.62 7.45
CA GLY A 280 36.66 17.86 8.78
C GLY A 280 36.20 16.80 9.76
N PHE A 281 36.38 17.09 11.05
CA PHE A 281 35.69 16.33 12.09
C PHE A 281 34.22 16.73 12.07
N MET A 282 33.33 15.75 12.03
CA MET A 282 31.89 15.94 12.04
C MET A 282 31.26 15.13 13.17
N THR A 283 30.23 15.70 13.78
CA THR A 283 29.38 15.08 14.78
C THR A 283 28.00 14.87 14.16
N LEU A 284 27.55 13.63 14.17
CA LEU A 284 26.24 13.20 13.75
C LEU A 284 25.37 13.07 15.00
N ASP A 285 24.33 13.89 15.10
CA ASP A 285 23.41 13.91 16.23
C ASP A 285 22.08 13.37 15.78
N VAL A 286 21.59 12.34 16.47
CA VAL A 286 20.26 11.79 16.23
C VAL A 286 19.42 11.91 17.50
N SER A 287 18.19 12.39 17.35
CA SER A 287 17.20 12.48 18.43
C SER A 287 16.11 11.43 18.24
N ASN A 288 15.19 11.32 19.21
CA ASN A 288 14.03 10.43 19.14
C ASN A 288 14.37 8.93 19.04
N CYS A 289 15.53 8.54 19.55
CA CYS A 289 15.95 7.14 19.66
C CYS A 289 15.34 6.48 20.92
N THR A 290 15.30 5.15 20.95
CA THR A 290 14.93 4.39 22.15
C THR A 290 15.96 4.62 23.25
N PRO A 291 15.61 5.26 24.38
CA PRO A 291 16.56 5.55 25.45
C PRO A 291 17.30 4.30 25.95
N GLY A 292 18.61 4.41 26.14
CA GLY A 292 19.47 3.33 26.62
C GLY A 292 19.85 2.26 25.60
N ASN A 293 19.39 2.35 24.34
CA ASN A 293 19.74 1.39 23.29
C ASN A 293 20.88 1.88 22.39
N ASN A 294 21.53 0.93 21.71
CA ASN A 294 22.55 1.23 20.71
C ASN A 294 21.91 1.72 19.42
N ILE A 295 22.34 2.89 18.98
CA ILE A 295 21.97 3.52 17.72
C ILE A 295 23.16 3.40 16.78
N TYR A 296 22.92 2.74 15.65
CA TYR A 296 23.95 2.48 14.65
C TYR A 296 23.93 3.55 13.59
N PHE A 297 25.08 4.18 13.35
CA PHE A 297 25.24 5.14 12.27
C PHE A 297 25.82 4.41 11.07
N ILE A 298 25.10 4.44 9.95
CA ILE A 298 25.49 3.80 8.71
C ILE A 298 25.68 4.84 7.61
N TYR A 299 26.47 4.51 6.60
CA TYR A 299 26.75 5.39 5.48
C TYR A 299 26.93 4.62 4.17
N GLY A 300 26.73 5.30 3.04
CA GLY A 300 26.98 4.78 1.71
C GLY A 300 27.06 5.88 0.66
N THR A 301 27.14 5.51 -0.62
CA THR A 301 27.26 6.47 -1.74
C THR A 301 26.03 6.51 -2.66
N THR A 302 25.05 5.64 -2.40
CA THR A 302 23.87 5.49 -3.27
C THR A 302 22.67 5.26 -2.37
N THR A 303 21.67 6.13 -2.49
CA THR A 303 20.39 5.98 -1.84
C THR A 303 19.57 4.88 -2.52
N GLY A 304 18.62 4.32 -1.80
CA GLY A 304 17.74 3.27 -2.29
C GLY A 304 17.57 2.14 -1.28
N PRO A 305 16.67 1.17 -1.55
CA PRO A 305 16.39 0.10 -0.61
C PRO A 305 17.65 -0.75 -0.39
N GLY A 306 18.21 -0.64 0.80
CA GLY A 306 19.37 -1.40 1.27
C GLY A 306 19.03 -2.81 1.72
N PRO A 307 19.95 -3.48 2.43
CA PRO A 307 19.67 -4.77 3.06
C PRO A 307 18.69 -4.63 4.22
N PHE A 308 17.98 -5.72 4.54
CA PHE A 308 17.17 -5.81 5.74
C PHE A 308 18.03 -5.69 7.00
N ILE A 309 17.52 -5.01 8.02
CA ILE A 309 18.16 -4.96 9.33
C ILE A 309 17.89 -6.27 10.08
N PRO A 310 18.90 -7.09 10.40
CA PRO A 310 18.68 -8.37 11.06
C PRO A 310 17.98 -8.19 12.41
N GLY A 311 16.83 -8.83 12.60
CA GLY A 311 16.01 -8.72 13.81
C GLY A 311 14.94 -7.61 13.77
N CYS A 312 14.91 -6.81 12.71
CA CYS A 312 13.82 -5.88 12.43
C CYS A 312 13.12 -6.34 11.15
N ALA A 313 11.97 -6.98 11.33
CA ALA A 313 11.26 -7.58 10.21
C ALA A 313 10.77 -6.48 9.26
N GLY A 314 11.20 -6.55 8.01
CA GLY A 314 10.74 -5.66 6.95
C GLY A 314 11.41 -4.30 6.87
N MET A 315 12.12 -3.94 7.92
CA MET A 315 12.88 -2.71 7.98
C MET A 315 14.10 -2.80 7.06
N LEU A 316 14.14 -1.87 6.12
CA LEU A 316 15.27 -1.63 5.24
C LEU A 316 15.90 -0.32 5.63
N VAL A 317 17.18 -0.15 5.28
CA VAL A 317 17.82 1.15 5.30
C VAL A 317 17.72 1.77 3.92
N ASP A 318 17.77 3.10 3.83
CA ASP A 318 17.61 3.83 2.57
C ASP A 318 18.95 4.05 1.85
N ILE A 319 19.91 3.16 2.12
CA ILE A 319 21.26 3.14 1.54
C ILE A 319 21.49 1.76 0.93
N LEU A 320 21.68 1.69 -0.41
CA LEU A 320 21.73 0.43 -1.17
C LEU A 320 22.82 -0.55 -0.69
N SER A 321 23.97 -0.04 -0.26
CA SER A 321 25.12 -0.83 0.22
C SER A 321 25.75 -0.15 1.43
N PRO A 322 25.09 -0.23 2.59
CA PRO A 322 25.47 0.53 3.78
C PRO A 322 26.73 -0.07 4.41
N LYS A 323 27.54 0.80 5.00
CA LYS A 323 28.64 0.44 5.90
C LYS A 323 28.36 1.03 7.27
N ILE A 324 28.71 0.31 8.33
CA ILE A 324 28.60 0.83 9.69
C ILE A 324 29.75 1.80 9.93
N ALA A 325 29.43 3.05 10.26
CA ALA A 325 30.40 4.04 10.72
C ALA A 325 30.78 3.78 12.19
N GLY A 326 29.76 3.49 13.01
CA GLY A 326 29.90 3.19 14.42
C GLY A 326 28.54 3.10 15.10
N ALA A 327 28.54 3.13 16.43
CA ALA A 327 27.33 3.13 17.22
C ALA A 327 27.51 4.03 18.46
N SER A 328 26.40 4.53 18.99
CA SER A 328 26.35 5.30 20.22
C SER A 328 25.10 4.91 21.02
N VAL A 329 25.16 5.02 22.34
CA VAL A 329 24.02 4.68 23.20
C VAL A 329 23.15 5.92 23.36
N ALA A 330 21.86 5.80 23.07
CA ALA A 330 20.91 6.88 23.29
C ALA A 330 20.79 7.21 24.79
N ASN A 331 20.85 8.50 25.13
CA ASN A 331 20.69 8.98 26.49
C ASN A 331 19.24 8.82 26.98
N ALA A 332 18.93 9.29 28.20
CA ALA A 332 17.59 9.20 28.77
C ALA A 332 16.52 10.03 28.02
N ALA A 333 16.94 11.03 27.24
CA ALA A 333 16.08 11.85 26.38
C ALA A 333 15.89 11.26 24.97
N GLY A 334 16.60 10.17 24.63
CA GLY A 334 16.55 9.59 23.29
C GLY A 334 17.53 10.21 22.31
N ASP A 335 18.57 10.91 22.77
CA ASP A 335 19.60 11.47 21.89
C ASP A 335 20.85 10.59 21.86
N ALA A 336 21.43 10.41 20.69
CA ALA A 336 22.71 9.75 20.49
C ALA A 336 23.60 10.59 19.55
N SER A 337 24.91 10.60 19.81
CA SER A 337 25.87 11.33 18.97
C SER A 337 27.02 10.43 18.56
N PHE A 338 27.48 10.56 17.31
CA PHE A 338 28.66 9.87 16.77
C PHE A 338 29.59 10.83 16.04
N GLY A 339 30.85 10.89 16.45
CA GLY A 339 31.87 11.76 15.86
C GLY A 339 32.86 11.01 14.98
N GLY A 340 33.24 11.60 13.85
CA GLY A 340 34.26 11.03 12.94
C GLY A 340 34.82 12.05 11.95
N SER A 341 35.97 11.73 11.34
CA SER A 341 36.56 12.59 10.30
C SER A 341 36.01 12.25 8.92
N ALA A 342 35.38 13.23 8.26
CA ALA A 342 34.92 13.15 6.89
C ALA A 342 35.99 13.73 5.92
N PRO A 343 36.56 12.92 5.01
CA PRO A 343 37.49 13.43 4.00
C PRO A 343 36.77 14.28 2.96
N SER A 344 37.48 15.20 2.29
CA SER A 344 36.89 16.05 1.23
C SER A 344 36.26 15.26 0.08
N ALA A 345 36.71 14.03 -0.17
CA ALA A 345 36.11 13.15 -1.17
C ALA A 345 34.72 12.61 -0.78
N ALA A 346 34.31 12.71 0.50
CA ALA A 346 33.01 12.28 0.99
C ALA A 346 31.92 13.35 0.84
N CYS A 347 32.31 14.63 0.85
CA CYS A 347 31.37 15.76 0.80
C CYS A 347 30.62 15.79 -0.55
N GLY A 348 29.30 15.87 -0.49
CA GLY A 348 28.34 15.77 -1.58
C GLY A 348 28.16 14.36 -2.15
N LYS A 349 28.80 13.33 -1.58
CA LYS A 349 28.82 11.97 -2.14
C LYS A 349 28.41 10.87 -1.16
N ILE A 350 28.56 11.12 0.14
CA ILE A 350 28.18 10.18 1.18
C ILE A 350 26.82 10.59 1.73
N VAL A 351 25.95 9.59 1.84
CA VAL A 351 24.70 9.67 2.57
C VAL A 351 24.82 8.86 3.85
N VAL A 352 24.26 9.38 4.94
CA VAL A 352 24.29 8.82 6.28
C VAL A 352 22.87 8.60 6.77
N GLN A 353 22.67 7.54 7.56
CA GLN A 353 21.42 7.24 8.25
C GLN A 353 21.74 6.67 9.63
N ALA A 354 20.90 6.93 10.62
CA ALA A 354 20.91 6.26 11.91
C ALA A 354 19.88 5.12 11.92
N VAL A 355 20.17 4.06 12.68
CA VAL A 355 19.35 2.86 12.81
C VAL A 355 19.18 2.54 14.29
N ASP A 356 17.95 2.60 14.77
CA ASP A 356 17.55 2.08 16.06
C ASP A 356 16.94 0.70 15.86
N LYS A 357 17.75 -0.31 16.16
CA LYS A 357 17.33 -1.71 16.02
C LYS A 357 16.34 -2.13 17.11
N ALA A 358 16.26 -1.43 18.24
CA ALA A 358 15.33 -1.79 19.30
C ALA A 358 13.90 -1.42 18.93
N ALA A 359 13.70 -0.22 18.39
CA ALA A 359 12.40 0.26 17.89
C ALA A 359 12.16 -0.07 16.40
N CYS A 360 13.15 -0.65 15.72
CA CYS A 360 13.10 -0.92 14.28
C CYS A 360 12.77 0.33 13.45
N MET A 361 13.47 1.43 13.75
CA MET A 361 13.33 2.73 13.08
C MET A 361 14.63 3.18 12.42
N THR A 362 14.52 3.84 11.27
CA THR A 362 15.62 4.55 10.62
C THR A 362 15.41 6.05 10.73
N SER A 363 16.50 6.81 10.69
CA SER A 363 16.41 8.26 10.61
C SER A 363 16.12 8.73 9.19
N THR A 364 15.89 10.03 9.05
CA THR A 364 16.09 10.76 7.79
C THR A 364 17.51 10.55 7.25
N LEU A 365 17.67 10.68 5.94
CA LEU A 365 18.97 10.65 5.28
C LEU A 365 19.67 12.00 5.40
N LEU A 366 20.93 11.98 5.83
CA LEU A 366 21.80 13.16 5.87
C LEU A 366 22.86 13.05 4.77
N PHE A 367 22.95 14.05 3.89
CA PHE A 367 24.02 14.15 2.91
C PHE A 367 25.18 14.96 3.49
N LEU A 368 26.38 14.38 3.51
CA LEU A 368 27.60 15.07 3.95
C LEU A 368 28.10 16.05 2.90
#